data_AF-A0A8S2Y7T2-F1
#
_entry.id   AF-A0A8S2Y7T2-F1
#
_cell.length_a   1.000
_cell.length_b   1.000
_cell.length_c   1.000
_cell.angle_alpha   90.00
_cell.angle_beta   90.00
_cell.angle_gamma   90.00
#
_symmetry.space_group_name_H-M   'P 1'
#
loop_
_entity.id
_entity.type
_entity.pdbx_description
1 polymer ?
#
loop_
_entity_poly.entity_id
_entity_poly.type
_entity_poly.pdbx_seq_one_letter_code
_entity_poly.pdbx_strand_id
1 'polypeptide(L)'
;MTRDGGVTQLSNVKVGDQVLSVDNEQNLIFEPILDFIHAEPNGLYDFLSISITSPFNDTIVLHVTANHLIFLHKNAYPIFAGRIKVGDDLQIVADNKLSYGKVVDIKLRKSEGFYAPLTSSGKVVIDNVV
;
A
#
# COMPACT_ATOMS: atom_id res chain seq x y z
N MET A 1 -7.69 0.03 -5.49
CA MET A 1 -8.70 0.36 -6.54
C MET A 1 -8.52 -0.61 -7.69
N THR A 2 -9.61 -1.17 -8.23
CA THR A 2 -9.58 -2.02 -9.43
C THR A 2 -10.05 -1.26 -10.67
N ARG A 3 -9.60 -1.68 -11.85
CA ARG A 3 -9.90 -1.01 -13.14
C ARG A 3 -11.39 -0.91 -13.45
N ASP A 4 -12.17 -1.89 -13.01
CA ASP A 4 -13.63 -1.93 -13.22
C ASP A 4 -14.40 -0.99 -12.26
N GLY A 5 -13.69 -0.06 -11.62
CA GLY A 5 -14.25 1.15 -11.03
C GLY A 5 -14.52 1.07 -9.52
N GLY A 6 -14.03 0.03 -8.84
CA GLY A 6 -14.31 -0.22 -7.43
C GLY A 6 -13.11 -0.10 -6.51
N VAL A 7 -13.34 0.38 -5.29
CA VAL A 7 -12.51 -0.01 -4.14
C VAL A 7 -13.00 -1.38 -3.69
N THR A 8 -12.09 -2.34 -3.57
CA THR A 8 -12.39 -3.69 -3.07
C THR A 8 -11.44 -4.01 -1.93
N GLN A 9 -11.87 -4.92 -1.05
CA GLN A 9 -10.98 -5.48 -0.03
C GLN A 9 -9.91 -6.33 -0.70
N LEU A 10 -8.68 -6.26 -0.17
CA LEU A 10 -7.56 -7.02 -0.71
C LEU A 10 -7.82 -8.54 -0.70
N SER A 11 -8.58 -9.05 0.28
CA SER A 11 -9.02 -10.44 0.38
C SER A 11 -9.90 -10.92 -0.77
N ASN A 12 -10.53 -10.00 -1.51
CA ASN A 12 -11.38 -10.32 -2.66
C ASN A 12 -10.64 -10.25 -4.00
N VAL A 13 -9.41 -9.72 -4.01
CA VAL A 13 -8.60 -9.56 -5.21
C VAL A 13 -8.08 -10.93 -5.66
N LYS A 14 -8.10 -11.18 -6.97
CA LYS A 14 -7.67 -12.44 -7.59
C LYS A 14 -6.56 -12.21 -8.60
N VAL A 15 -5.82 -13.27 -8.89
CA VAL A 15 -4.89 -13.30 -10.03
C VAL A 15 -5.64 -12.93 -11.31
N GLY A 16 -5.07 -11.99 -12.08
CA GLY A 16 -5.66 -11.41 -13.27
C GLY A 16 -6.40 -10.09 -13.04
N ASP A 17 -6.84 -9.79 -11.81
CA ASP A 17 -7.53 -8.54 -11.50
C ASP A 17 -6.59 -7.36 -11.76
N GLN A 18 -7.12 -6.33 -12.43
CA GLN A 18 -6.39 -5.11 -12.73
C GLN A 18 -6.45 -4.16 -11.53
N VAL A 19 -5.31 -3.92 -10.87
CA VAL A 19 -5.19 -3.03 -9.71
C VAL A 19 -4.42 -1.77 -10.06
N LEU A 20 -4.72 -0.68 -9.36
CA LEU A 20 -3.97 0.56 -9.46
C LEU A 20 -2.53 0.34 -8.95
N SER A 21 -1.55 0.84 -9.71
CA SER A 21 -0.13 0.68 -9.49
C SER A 21 0.63 1.92 -9.99
N VAL A 22 1.96 1.91 -9.83
CA VAL A 22 2.87 2.96 -10.28
C VAL A 22 4.01 2.34 -11.09
N ASP A 23 4.16 2.78 -12.34
CA ASP A 23 5.25 2.32 -13.20
C ASP A 23 6.62 2.87 -12.77
N ASN A 24 7.66 2.62 -13.56
CA ASN A 24 9.02 3.12 -13.28
C ASN A 24 9.21 4.60 -13.67
N GLU A 25 8.30 5.15 -14.47
CA GLU A 25 8.25 6.55 -14.88
C GLU A 25 7.40 7.41 -13.93
N GLN A 26 6.89 6.82 -12.84
CA GLN A 26 6.02 7.44 -11.84
C GLN A 26 4.61 7.78 -12.35
N ASN A 27 4.14 7.12 -13.41
CA ASN A 27 2.76 7.24 -13.87
C ASN A 27 1.85 6.25 -13.12
N LEU A 28 0.61 6.69 -12.87
CA LEU A 28 -0.45 5.81 -12.38
C LEU A 28 -0.91 4.91 -13.53
N ILE A 29 -0.86 3.60 -13.31
CA ILE A 29 -1.26 2.59 -14.28
C ILE A 29 -2.12 1.51 -13.63
N PHE A 30 -2.81 0.73 -14.45
CA PHE A 30 -3.44 -0.52 -14.00
C PHE A 30 -2.61 -1.70 -14.48
N GLU A 31 -2.29 -2.61 -13.56
CA GLU A 31 -1.55 -3.83 -13.83
C GLU A 31 -2.32 -5.05 -13.30
N PRO A 32 -2.22 -6.22 -13.96
CA PRO A 32 -2.79 -7.44 -13.41
C PRO A 32 -2.03 -7.86 -12.16
N ILE A 33 -2.74 -8.41 -11.17
CA ILE A 33 -2.14 -9.28 -10.17
C ILE A 33 -1.64 -10.54 -10.85
N LEU A 34 -0.34 -10.81 -10.75
CA LEU A 34 0.32 -11.98 -11.30
C LEU A 34 0.25 -13.17 -10.34
N ASP A 35 0.46 -12.91 -9.05
CA ASP A 35 0.42 -13.91 -7.98
C ASP A 35 0.35 -13.21 -6.59
N PHE A 36 0.39 -13.99 -5.51
CA PHE A 36 0.60 -13.52 -4.14
C PHE A 36 1.88 -14.14 -3.57
N ILE A 37 2.90 -13.31 -3.31
CA ILE A 37 4.22 -13.74 -2.81
C ILE A 37 4.09 -14.40 -1.44
N HIS A 38 3.14 -13.90 -0.64
CA HIS A 38 2.86 -14.39 0.69
C HIS A 38 1.40 -14.08 1.01
N ALA A 39 0.65 -15.10 1.41
CA ALA A 39 -0.72 -14.92 1.87
C ALA A 39 -1.02 -15.98 2.94
N GLU A 40 -1.56 -15.53 4.06
CA GLU A 40 -2.08 -16.40 5.11
C GLU A 40 -3.42 -15.80 5.53
N PRO A 41 -4.54 -16.30 4.99
CA PRO A 41 -5.85 -15.68 5.16
C PRO A 41 -6.44 -15.92 6.55
N ASN A 42 -5.93 -16.90 7.31
CA ASN A 42 -6.48 -17.29 8.60
C ASN A 42 -5.50 -16.94 9.73
N GLY A 43 -6.05 -16.58 10.89
CA GLY A 43 -5.25 -16.31 12.08
C GLY A 43 -5.01 -14.83 12.32
N LEU A 44 -4.52 -14.52 13.52
CA LEU A 44 -4.42 -13.15 14.02
C LEU A 44 -2.95 -12.70 14.05
N TYR A 45 -2.63 -11.68 13.28
CA TYR A 45 -1.26 -11.18 13.09
C TYR A 45 -1.11 -9.76 13.60
N ASP A 46 0.12 -9.39 13.94
CA ASP A 46 0.48 -8.02 14.30
C ASP A 46 0.65 -7.17 13.04
N PHE A 47 -0.02 -6.02 13.05
CA PHE A 47 -0.02 -5.01 12.01
C PHE A 47 0.41 -3.67 12.59
N LEU A 48 1.11 -2.89 11.77
CA LEU A 48 1.29 -1.46 11.94
C LEU A 48 0.05 -0.77 11.34
N SER A 49 -0.59 0.06 12.14
CA SER A 49 -1.63 1.01 11.73
C SER A 49 -0.94 2.37 11.61
N ILE A 50 -0.61 2.75 10.37
CA ILE A 50 0.17 3.94 10.04
C ILE A 50 -0.82 5.02 9.60
N SER A 51 -0.91 6.12 10.36
CA SER A 51 -1.70 7.28 9.96
C SER A 51 -0.84 8.26 9.18
N ILE A 52 -1.34 8.66 8.02
CA ILE A 52 -0.66 9.54 7.06
C ILE A 52 -1.56 10.75 6.78
N THR A 53 -1.01 11.95 6.84
CA THR A 53 -1.70 13.17 6.40
C THR A 53 -1.29 13.51 4.97
N SER A 54 -2.27 13.61 4.07
CA SER A 54 -2.05 14.02 2.67
C SER A 54 -1.74 15.53 2.57
N PRO A 55 -1.24 16.02 1.43
CA PRO A 55 -1.03 17.46 1.22
C PRO A 55 -2.33 18.28 1.22
N PHE A 56 -3.48 17.61 1.12
CA PHE A 56 -4.81 18.21 1.16
C PHE A 56 -5.47 18.11 2.54
N ASN A 57 -4.71 17.70 3.57
CA ASN A 57 -5.14 17.48 4.96
C ASN A 57 -6.11 16.31 5.16
N ASP A 58 -6.22 15.39 4.20
CA ASP A 58 -6.94 14.13 4.41
C ASP A 58 -6.12 13.17 5.27
N THR A 59 -6.81 12.36 6.07
CA THR A 59 -6.18 11.28 6.84
C THR A 59 -6.32 9.97 6.09
N ILE A 60 -5.18 9.35 5.78
CA ILE A 60 -5.05 8.01 5.22
C ILE A 60 -4.56 7.08 6.33
N VAL A 61 -5.08 5.86 6.39
CA VAL A 61 -4.62 4.84 7.35
C VAL A 61 -4.27 3.57 6.60
N LEU A 62 -3.00 3.20 6.65
CA LEU A 62 -2.51 1.94 6.09
C LEU A 62 -2.36 0.89 7.20
N HIS A 63 -2.84 -0.32 6.94
CA HIS A 63 -2.59 -1.49 7.78
C HIS A 63 -1.63 -2.43 7.07
N VAL A 64 -0.45 -2.63 7.65
CA VAL A 64 0.61 -3.43 7.03
C VAL A 64 1.42 -4.22 8.05
N THR A 65 1.92 -5.41 7.70
CA THR A 65 2.84 -6.14 8.57
C THR A 65 4.23 -5.50 8.56
N ALA A 66 4.99 -5.65 9.64
CA ALA A 66 6.31 -5.00 9.76
C ALA A 66 7.33 -5.42 8.68
N ASN A 67 7.14 -6.59 8.07
CA ASN A 67 8.04 -7.15 7.05
C ASN A 67 7.59 -6.86 5.61
N HIS A 68 6.53 -6.07 5.41
CA HIS A 68 6.13 -5.65 4.07
C HIS A 68 7.00 -4.51 3.55
N LEU A 69 7.20 -4.45 2.23
CA LEU A 69 7.95 -3.38 1.58
C LEU A 69 7.04 -2.19 1.25
N ILE A 70 7.46 -0.97 1.60
CA ILE A 70 6.74 0.28 1.34
C ILE A 70 7.67 1.29 0.66
N PHE A 71 7.11 2.09 -0.24
CA PHE A 71 7.84 3.12 -0.95
C PHE A 71 7.78 4.47 -0.23
N LEU A 72 8.96 4.99 0.15
CA LEU A 72 9.10 6.37 0.62
C LEU A 72 9.13 7.34 -0.57
N HIS A 73 8.67 8.58 -0.35
CA HIS A 73 8.73 9.62 -1.36
C HIS A 73 10.18 9.88 -1.80
N LYS A 74 10.42 9.90 -3.12
CA LYS A 74 11.74 10.09 -3.76
C LYS A 74 12.80 9.05 -3.39
N ASN A 75 12.41 7.92 -2.81
CA ASN A 75 13.33 6.83 -2.55
C ASN A 75 13.31 5.83 -3.72
N ALA A 76 14.48 5.46 -4.22
CA ALA A 76 14.62 4.52 -5.32
C ALA A 76 14.28 3.07 -4.89
N TYR A 77 14.42 2.77 -3.59
CA TYR A 77 14.23 1.43 -3.05
C TYR A 77 13.20 1.42 -1.93
N PRO A 78 12.32 0.40 -1.87
CA PRO A 78 11.38 0.27 -0.78
C PRO A 78 12.11 -0.10 0.52
N ILE A 79 11.47 0.20 1.64
CA ILE A 79 11.92 -0.19 2.98
C ILE A 79 10.89 -1.10 3.65
N PHE A 80 11.34 -1.89 4.62
CA PHE A 80 10.40 -2.60 5.49
C PHE A 80 9.53 -1.62 6.29
N ALA A 81 8.22 -1.88 6.35
CA ALA A 81 7.26 -1.04 7.07
C ALA A 81 7.64 -0.85 8.55
N GLY A 82 8.24 -1.87 9.19
CA GLY A 82 8.75 -1.79 10.56
C GLY A 82 9.90 -0.80 10.76
N ARG A 83 10.45 -0.21 9.70
CA ARG A 83 11.47 0.84 9.75
C ARG A 83 10.92 2.25 9.58
N ILE A 84 9.63 2.38 9.24
CA ILE A 84 8.96 3.69 9.08
C ILE A 84 8.88 4.38 10.45
N LYS A 85 9.05 5.69 10.44
CA LYS A 85 8.97 6.55 11.62
C LYS A 85 7.97 7.68 11.39
N VAL A 86 7.42 8.19 12.49
CA VAL A 86 6.66 9.46 12.46
C VAL A 86 7.56 10.55 11.89
N GLY A 87 7.04 11.31 10.93
CA GLY A 87 7.76 12.34 10.18
C GLY A 87 8.20 11.91 8.78
N ASP A 88 8.30 10.60 8.51
CA ASP A 88 8.62 10.08 7.17
C ASP A 88 7.56 10.50 6.15
N ASP A 89 7.96 10.66 4.89
CA ASP A 89 7.07 10.96 3.77
C ASP A 89 6.90 9.71 2.90
N LEU A 90 5.69 9.14 2.87
CA LEU A 90 5.34 7.98 2.05
C LEU A 90 4.88 8.42 0.65
N GLN A 91 5.09 7.56 -0.33
CA GLN A 91 4.50 7.74 -1.65
C GLN A 91 3.01 7.35 -1.61
N ILE A 92 2.13 8.26 -2.00
CA ILE A 92 0.68 8.08 -1.94
C ILE A 92 0.01 8.47 -3.26
N VAL A 93 -1.26 8.11 -3.40
CA VAL A 93 -2.16 8.63 -4.43
C VAL A 93 -3.17 9.57 -3.78
N ALA A 94 -3.16 10.84 -4.18
CA ALA A 94 -4.11 11.86 -3.72
C ALA A 94 -4.60 12.66 -4.93
N ASP A 95 -5.89 12.98 -4.99
CA ASP A 95 -6.50 13.65 -6.16
C ASP A 95 -6.18 12.97 -7.50
N ASN A 96 -6.20 11.63 -7.52
CA ASN A 96 -5.86 10.80 -8.69
C ASN A 96 -4.47 11.11 -9.28
N LYS A 97 -3.53 11.55 -8.44
CA LYS A 97 -2.15 11.81 -8.82
C LYS A 97 -1.20 11.23 -7.80
N LEU A 98 -0.01 10.87 -8.28
CA LEU A 98 1.07 10.50 -7.40
C LEU A 98 1.50 11.71 -6.56
N SER A 99 1.64 11.50 -5.26
CA SER A 99 1.95 12.53 -4.29
C SER A 99 2.75 11.95 -3.12
N TYR A 100 2.89 12.72 -2.04
CA TYR A 100 3.50 12.28 -0.80
C TYR A 100 2.59 12.59 0.39
N GLY A 101 2.64 11.75 1.41
CA GLY A 101 1.92 11.96 2.66
C GLY A 101 2.84 11.80 3.85
N LYS A 102 2.67 12.63 4.88
CA LYS A 102 3.49 12.61 6.08
C LYS A 102 2.94 11.63 7.10
N VAL A 103 3.77 10.73 7.61
CA VAL A 103 3.40 9.85 8.72
C VAL A 103 3.27 10.66 10.00
N VAL A 104 2.10 10.61 10.63
CA VAL A 104 1.77 11.37 11.83
C VAL A 104 1.57 10.51 13.08
N ASP A 105 1.26 9.23 12.90
CA ASP A 105 1.08 8.27 14.00
C ASP A 105 1.34 6.85 13.53
N ILE A 106 1.83 5.99 14.43
CA ILE A 106 2.04 4.57 14.18
C ILE A 106 1.61 3.80 15.42
N LYS A 107 0.66 2.88 15.25
CA LYS A 107 0.14 2.02 16.33
C LYS A 107 0.24 0.56 15.96
N LEU A 108 0.42 -0.30 16.97
CA LEU A 108 0.24 -1.73 16.80
C LEU A 108 -1.24 -2.08 16.88
N ARG A 109 -1.70 -2.92 15.95
CA ARG A 109 -3.04 -3.52 15.97
C ARG A 109 -2.92 -4.98 15.56
N LYS A 110 -3.93 -5.76 15.94
CA LYS A 110 -4.08 -7.13 15.44
C LYS A 110 -5.15 -7.18 14.37
N SER A 111 -4.88 -7.89 13.27
CA SER A 111 -5.83 -8.11 12.19
C SER A 111 -5.81 -9.57 11.73
N GLU A 112 -6.93 -10.02 11.20
CA GLU A 112 -7.06 -11.36 10.63
C GLU A 112 -6.46 -11.39 9.23
N GLY A 113 -5.59 -12.38 9.01
CA GLY A 113 -4.94 -12.67 7.75
C GLY A 113 -4.08 -11.55 7.16
N PHE A 114 -3.33 -11.87 6.11
CA PHE A 114 -2.60 -10.89 5.30
C PHE A 114 -2.35 -11.40 3.88
N TYR A 115 -2.07 -10.45 2.97
CA TYR A 115 -1.81 -10.72 1.55
C TYR A 115 -0.68 -9.82 1.04
N ALA A 116 0.18 -10.37 0.19
CA ALA A 116 1.25 -9.67 -0.50
C ALA A 116 1.13 -9.90 -2.02
N PRO A 117 0.29 -9.11 -2.72
CA PRO A 117 0.10 -9.26 -4.16
C PRO A 117 1.38 -8.90 -4.94
N LEU A 118 1.56 -9.54 -6.08
CA LEU A 118 2.66 -9.30 -7.02
C LEU A 118 2.10 -8.74 -8.34
N THR A 119 2.65 -7.63 -8.80
CA THR A 119 2.43 -7.03 -10.13
C THR A 119 3.75 -7.03 -10.91
N SER A 120 3.72 -6.71 -12.20
CA SER A 120 4.93 -6.60 -13.03
C SER A 120 5.90 -5.51 -12.57
N SER A 121 5.39 -4.37 -12.09
CA SER A 121 6.23 -3.32 -11.50
C SER A 121 6.70 -3.63 -10.08
N GLY A 122 6.12 -4.64 -9.42
CA GLY A 122 6.33 -4.93 -8.01
C GLY A 122 5.69 -3.91 -7.06
N LYS A 123 4.81 -3.04 -7.56
CA LYS A 123 4.09 -2.01 -6.78
C LYS A 123 2.58 -2.24 -6.83
N VAL A 124 1.87 -1.77 -5.82
CA VAL A 124 0.40 -1.80 -5.78
C VAL A 124 -0.10 -0.67 -4.90
N VAL A 125 -1.21 -0.04 -5.27
CA VAL A 125 -1.83 0.99 -4.42
C VAL A 125 -2.87 0.37 -3.48
N ILE A 126 -2.57 0.36 -2.19
CA ILE A 126 -3.45 -0.12 -1.11
C ILE A 126 -3.75 1.05 -0.17
N ASP A 127 -5.03 1.30 0.10
CA ASP A 127 -5.48 2.42 0.94
C ASP A 127 -4.81 3.76 0.56
N ASN A 128 -4.65 4.01 -0.75
CA ASN A 128 -3.97 5.18 -1.32
C ASN A 128 -2.47 5.29 -1.05
N VAL A 129 -1.81 4.24 -0.54
CA VAL A 129 -0.34 4.17 -0.37
C VAL A 129 0.26 3.21 -1.40
N VAL A 130 1.46 3.54 -1.92
CA VAL A 130 2.21 2.75 -2.91
C VAL A 130 3.16 1.75 -2.24
#